data_AF-A0A101KU67-F1
#
_entry.id   AF-A0A101KU67-F1
#
_cell.length_a   1.000
_cell.length_b   1.000
_cell.length_c   1.000
_cell.angle_alpha   90.00
_cell.angle_beta   90.00
_cell.angle_gamma   90.00
#
_symmetry.space_group_name_H-M   'P 1'
#
loop_
_entity.id
_entity.type
_entity.pdbx_description
1 polymer ?
#
loop_
_entity_poly.entity_id
_entity_poly.type
_entity_poly.pdbx_seq_one_letter_code
_entity_poly.pdbx_strand_id
1 'polypeptide(L)'
;MFFKEAGTVMPIWQIHRVDPGFIYVIESHGRYKIGKTKRAEDRLKAASTWLPDMMLIGFKPFWGVSYHERQLHTGFARYWYAKEWFNFEGDDGVRDLLLEGFSAFSDDSPDRNSVDFIYWFNGEGMAEFLIEMDQQKLSLPKFQKQESFNQKRRS
;
A
#
# COMPACT_ATOMS: atom_id res chain seq x y z
N MET A 1 -3.29 12.79 -19.21
CA MET A 1 -2.62 13.23 -17.96
C MET A 1 -3.51 12.81 -16.81
N PHE A 2 -3.04 11.89 -15.97
CA PHE A 2 -3.83 11.22 -14.92
C PHE A 2 -4.35 12.15 -13.82
N PHE A 3 -3.64 13.24 -13.54
CA PHE A 3 -3.87 14.05 -12.35
C PHE A 3 -4.30 15.50 -12.68
N LYS A 4 -5.16 15.69 -13.68
CA LYS A 4 -5.58 17.03 -14.13
C LYS A 4 -6.36 17.82 -13.07
N GLU A 5 -7.03 17.13 -12.16
CA GLU A 5 -7.92 17.75 -11.17
C GLU A 5 -7.23 18.02 -9.82
N ALA A 6 -5.89 17.97 -9.78
CA ALA A 6 -5.13 18.24 -8.57
C ALA A 6 -5.47 19.61 -7.97
N GLY A 7 -5.64 19.66 -6.65
CA GLY A 7 -6.03 20.86 -5.89
C GLY A 7 -7.54 21.09 -5.76
N THR A 8 -8.37 20.25 -6.39
CA THR A 8 -9.83 20.31 -6.24
C THR A 8 -10.35 19.30 -5.21
N VAL A 9 -11.66 19.29 -4.98
CA VAL A 9 -12.35 18.34 -4.11
C VAL A 9 -13.35 17.54 -4.93
N MET A 10 -13.44 16.23 -4.68
CA MET A 10 -14.44 15.37 -5.31
C MET A 10 -15.85 15.76 -4.80
N PRO A 11 -16.79 16.12 -5.69
CA PRO A 11 -18.07 16.71 -5.28
C PRO A 11 -18.98 15.76 -4.47
N ILE A 12 -18.79 14.44 -4.57
CA ILE A 12 -19.59 13.43 -3.85
C ILE A 12 -18.89 12.98 -2.56
N TRP A 13 -17.67 12.46 -2.68
CA TRP A 13 -16.94 11.86 -1.55
C TRP A 13 -16.21 12.87 -0.66
N GLN A 14 -16.16 14.15 -1.07
CA GLN A 14 -15.42 15.22 -0.37
C GLN A 14 -13.93 14.89 -0.15
N ILE A 15 -13.38 13.99 -0.96
CA ILE A 15 -11.96 13.66 -0.95
C ILE A 15 -11.20 14.77 -1.68
N HIS A 16 -10.18 15.31 -1.01
CA HIS A 16 -9.29 16.29 -1.60
C HIS A 16 -8.33 15.62 -2.59
N ARG A 17 -8.26 16.14 -3.82
CA ARG A 17 -7.33 15.68 -4.86
C ARG A 17 -5.95 16.25 -4.65
N VAL A 18 -5.27 15.76 -3.62
CA VAL A 18 -3.92 16.20 -3.20
C VAL A 18 -2.92 15.08 -3.34
N ASP A 19 -1.62 15.41 -3.32
CA ASP A 19 -0.51 14.45 -3.39
C ASP A 19 -0.71 13.33 -4.45
N PRO A 20 -0.82 13.70 -5.74
CA PRO A 20 -0.99 12.73 -6.81
C PRO A 20 0.23 11.86 -6.99
N GLY A 21 0.00 10.61 -7.37
CA GLY A 21 1.05 9.66 -7.72
C GLY A 21 0.50 8.26 -7.90
N PHE A 22 1.40 7.30 -7.80
CA PHE A 22 1.12 5.90 -7.99
C PHE A 22 1.58 5.10 -6.78
N ILE A 23 0.80 4.11 -6.42
CA ILE A 23 1.24 3.03 -5.53
C ILE A 23 1.55 1.84 -6.42
N TYR A 24 2.59 1.10 -6.07
CA TYR A 24 2.98 -0.12 -6.76
C TYR A 24 3.25 -1.23 -5.79
N VAL A 25 2.98 -2.45 -6.27
CA VAL A 25 3.35 -3.69 -5.60
C VAL A 25 4.21 -4.49 -6.54
N ILE A 26 5.41 -4.85 -6.08
CA ILE A 26 6.28 -5.80 -6.79
C ILE A 26 6.52 -7.02 -5.92
N GLU A 27 6.67 -8.16 -6.55
CA GLU A 27 7.07 -9.41 -5.94
C GLU A 27 8.51 -9.75 -6.37
N SER A 28 9.28 -10.30 -5.44
CA SER A 28 10.60 -10.86 -5.71
C SER A 28 10.92 -11.94 -4.68
N HIS A 29 11.10 -13.18 -5.15
CA HIS A 29 11.48 -14.35 -4.35
C HIS A 29 10.59 -14.57 -3.11
N GLY A 30 9.27 -14.51 -3.28
CA GLY A 30 8.26 -14.70 -2.24
C GLY A 30 8.05 -13.48 -1.34
N ARG A 31 8.72 -12.36 -1.61
CA ARG A 31 8.60 -11.12 -0.84
C ARG A 31 7.92 -10.03 -1.65
N TYR A 32 7.15 -9.21 -0.96
CA TYR A 32 6.33 -8.19 -1.59
C TYR A 32 6.77 -6.82 -1.14
N LYS A 33 6.97 -5.91 -2.08
CA LYS A 33 7.29 -4.51 -1.79
C LYS A 33 6.09 -3.64 -2.13
N ILE A 34 5.66 -2.85 -1.16
CA ILE A 34 4.62 -1.83 -1.33
C ILE A 34 5.29 -0.47 -1.29
N GLY A 35 5.24 0.28 -2.39
CA GLY A 35 5.84 1.61 -2.44
C GLY A 35 5.06 2.59 -3.28
N LYS A 36 5.45 3.87 -3.21
CA LYS A 36 4.86 4.94 -4.03
C LYS A 36 5.86 5.68 -4.91
N THR A 37 5.36 6.35 -5.94
CA THR A 37 6.13 7.27 -6.78
C THR A 37 5.26 8.35 -7.40
N LYS A 38 5.84 9.52 -7.69
CA LYS A 38 5.20 10.57 -8.51
C LYS A 38 5.54 10.45 -9.99
N ARG A 39 6.54 9.64 -10.33
CA ARG A 39 7.05 9.42 -11.70
C ARG A 39 6.98 7.94 -12.01
N ALA A 40 6.07 7.57 -12.90
CA ALA A 40 5.76 6.18 -13.21
C ALA A 40 6.90 5.47 -13.96
N GLU A 41 7.23 6.01 -15.14
CA GLU A 41 8.17 5.40 -16.09
C GLU A 41 9.58 5.26 -15.49
N ASP A 42 10.07 6.31 -14.82
CA ASP A 42 11.41 6.32 -14.22
C ASP A 42 11.57 5.29 -13.10
N ARG A 43 10.50 5.07 -12.30
CA ARG A 43 10.59 4.23 -11.09
C ARG A 43 10.68 2.75 -11.44
N LEU A 44 9.83 2.28 -12.35
CA LEU A 44 9.82 0.87 -12.77
C LEU A 44 11.11 0.52 -13.51
N LYS A 45 11.55 1.40 -14.42
CA LYS A 45 12.82 1.23 -15.13
C LYS A 45 14.02 1.18 -14.18
N ALA A 46 14.05 2.04 -13.17
CA ALA A 46 15.10 2.00 -12.16
C ALA A 46 15.04 0.70 -11.33
N ALA A 47 13.85 0.24 -10.95
CA ALA A 47 13.68 -0.98 -10.17
C ALA A 47 14.15 -2.23 -10.94
N SER A 48 13.82 -2.34 -12.24
CA SER A 48 14.27 -3.46 -13.08
C SER A 48 15.78 -3.55 -13.23
N THR A 49 16.52 -2.44 -13.07
CA THR A 49 18.00 -2.47 -13.11
C THR A 49 18.60 -3.19 -11.91
N TRP A 50 17.97 -3.11 -10.73
CA TRP A 50 18.49 -3.69 -9.49
C TRP A 50 17.80 -4.99 -9.08
N LEU A 51 16.61 -5.25 -9.63
CA LEU A 51 15.77 -6.43 -9.38
C LEU A 51 15.22 -6.92 -10.74
N PRO A 52 16.05 -7.55 -11.58
CA PRO A 52 15.66 -7.90 -12.94
C PRO A 52 14.54 -8.95 -12.99
N ASP A 53 14.50 -9.85 -12.01
CA ASP A 53 13.52 -10.94 -11.92
C ASP A 53 12.28 -10.57 -11.11
N MET A 54 12.05 -9.27 -10.85
CA MET A 54 10.85 -8.85 -10.12
C MET A 54 9.59 -9.01 -10.98
N MET A 55 8.49 -9.39 -10.33
CA MET A 55 7.16 -9.37 -10.95
C MET A 55 6.41 -8.12 -10.51
N LEU A 56 5.95 -7.30 -11.46
CA LEU A 56 5.05 -6.19 -11.16
C LEU A 56 3.64 -6.74 -10.96
N ILE A 57 3.12 -6.66 -9.74
CA ILE A 57 1.74 -7.05 -9.42
C ILE A 57 0.77 -5.97 -9.90
N GLY A 58 1.08 -4.71 -9.60
CA GLY A 58 0.24 -3.60 -10.01
C GLY A 58 0.92 -2.25 -9.84
N PHE A 59 0.44 -1.28 -10.61
CA PHE A 59 0.94 0.09 -10.60
C PHE A 59 -0.24 1.05 -10.80
N LYS A 60 -0.83 1.51 -9.69
CA LYS A 60 -2.18 2.09 -9.69
C LYS A 60 -2.14 3.57 -9.29
N PRO A 61 -2.84 4.46 -10.00
CA PRO A 61 -2.88 5.89 -9.69
C PRO A 61 -3.77 6.17 -8.48
N PHE A 62 -3.38 7.12 -7.63
CA PHE A 62 -4.16 7.56 -6.47
C PHE A 62 -3.97 9.05 -6.21
N TRP A 63 -4.94 9.65 -5.52
CA TRP A 63 -4.75 10.86 -4.71
C TRP A 63 -4.31 10.47 -3.30
N GLY A 64 -3.53 11.32 -2.64
CA GLY A 64 -3.09 11.11 -1.28
C GLY A 64 -2.10 9.95 -1.13
N VAL A 65 -1.21 9.73 -2.11
CA VAL A 65 -0.41 8.49 -2.18
C VAL A 65 0.46 8.25 -0.96
N SER A 66 0.96 9.31 -0.33
CA SER A 66 1.73 9.21 0.92
C SER A 66 0.91 8.69 2.09
N TYR A 67 -0.37 9.07 2.14
CA TYR A 67 -1.30 8.62 3.17
C TYR A 67 -1.68 7.15 2.96
N HIS A 68 -2.09 6.80 1.75
CA HIS A 68 -2.51 5.45 1.38
C HIS A 68 -1.36 4.42 1.53
N GLU A 69 -0.14 4.75 1.10
CA GLU A 69 1.04 3.90 1.33
C GLU A 69 1.26 3.69 2.84
N ARG A 70 1.23 4.75 3.64
CA ARG A 70 1.39 4.63 5.10
C ARG A 70 0.32 3.72 5.71
N GLN A 71 -0.93 3.82 5.25
CA GLN A 71 -2.01 2.95 5.71
C GLN A 71 -1.76 1.48 5.35
N LEU A 72 -1.38 1.18 4.11
CA LEU A 72 -0.99 -0.18 3.71
C LEU A 72 0.13 -0.73 4.60
N HIS A 73 1.15 0.10 4.85
CA HIS A 73 2.28 -0.29 5.70
C HIS A 73 1.90 -0.54 7.16
N THR A 74 0.88 0.16 7.67
CA THR A 74 0.32 -0.11 8.99
C THR A 74 -0.59 -1.35 8.98
N GLY A 75 -1.48 -1.49 7.99
CA GLY A 75 -2.42 -2.61 7.89
C GLY A 75 -1.73 -3.96 7.76
N PHE A 76 -0.58 -4.00 7.06
CA PHE A 76 0.25 -5.20 6.92
C PHE A 76 1.46 -5.25 7.87
N ALA A 77 1.45 -4.47 8.97
CA ALA A 77 2.60 -4.34 9.87
C ALA A 77 3.10 -5.69 10.45
N ARG A 78 2.19 -6.66 10.64
CA ARG A 78 2.50 -8.03 11.07
C ARG A 78 3.43 -8.79 10.14
N TYR A 79 3.33 -8.52 8.84
CA TYR A 79 4.11 -9.17 7.79
C TYR A 79 5.35 -8.37 7.42
N TRP A 80 5.63 -7.27 8.14
CA TRP A 80 6.78 -6.44 7.85
C TRP A 80 8.09 -7.23 7.97
N TYR A 81 8.87 -7.23 6.89
CA TYR A 81 10.17 -7.87 6.83
C TYR A 81 11.29 -6.85 7.02
N ALA A 82 11.36 -5.86 6.12
CA ALA A 82 12.37 -4.80 6.18
C ALA A 82 12.00 -3.62 5.27
N LYS A 83 12.10 -2.39 5.79
CA LYS A 83 11.79 -1.16 5.05
C LYS A 83 10.37 -1.22 4.48
N GLU A 84 10.25 -1.37 3.17
CA GLU A 84 8.99 -1.42 2.40
C GLU A 84 8.63 -2.85 1.97
N TRP A 85 9.36 -3.85 2.48
CA TRP A 85 9.18 -5.26 2.13
C TRP A 85 8.41 -6.03 3.20
N PHE A 86 7.56 -6.94 2.73
CA PHE A 86 6.66 -7.77 3.50
C PHE A 86 6.87 -9.25 3.13
N ASN A 87 6.72 -10.13 4.12
CA ASN A 87 6.74 -11.57 3.96
C ASN A 87 5.43 -12.18 4.50
N PHE A 88 4.66 -12.79 3.62
CA PHE A 88 3.38 -13.43 3.93
C PHE A 88 3.49 -14.97 4.01
N GLU A 89 4.71 -15.50 4.11
CA GLU A 89 4.94 -16.93 4.31
C GLU A 89 4.13 -17.49 5.49
N GLY A 90 3.35 -18.54 5.23
CA GLY A 90 2.47 -19.16 6.22
C GLY A 90 1.07 -18.52 6.35
N ASP A 91 0.75 -17.50 5.55
CA ASP A 91 -0.55 -16.83 5.56
C ASP A 91 -0.99 -16.43 4.14
N ASP A 92 -1.35 -17.45 3.35
CA ASP A 92 -1.80 -17.27 1.96
C ASP A 92 -3.08 -16.41 1.87
N GLY A 93 -3.96 -16.47 2.88
CA GLY A 93 -5.19 -15.68 2.89
C GLY A 93 -4.92 -14.17 2.91
N VAL A 94 -3.99 -13.71 3.76
CA VAL A 94 -3.64 -12.29 3.80
C VAL A 94 -2.79 -11.87 2.59
N ARG A 95 -1.96 -12.78 2.06
CA ARG A 95 -1.28 -12.56 0.79
C ARG A 95 -2.28 -12.32 -0.34
N ASP A 96 -3.26 -13.21 -0.48
CA ASP A 96 -4.24 -13.14 -1.56
C ASP A 96 -5.14 -11.91 -1.41
N LEU A 97 -5.47 -11.51 -0.17
CA LEU A 97 -6.12 -10.23 0.13
C LEU A 97 -5.34 -9.01 -0.39
N LEU A 98 -4.01 -8.99 -0.24
CA LEU A 98 -3.17 -7.95 -0.83
C LEU A 98 -3.21 -8.01 -2.37
N LEU A 99 -3.00 -9.20 -2.95
CA LEU A 99 -2.84 -9.34 -4.40
C LEU A 99 -4.15 -9.09 -5.16
N GLU A 100 -5.24 -9.70 -4.73
CA GLU A 100 -6.56 -9.54 -5.33
C GLU A 100 -7.11 -8.13 -5.10
N GLY A 101 -7.05 -7.66 -3.85
CA GLY A 101 -7.51 -6.31 -3.48
C GLY A 101 -6.76 -5.22 -4.24
N PHE A 102 -5.43 -5.32 -4.32
CA PHE A 102 -4.63 -4.33 -5.04
C PHE A 102 -4.80 -4.41 -6.56
N SER A 103 -4.93 -5.62 -7.12
CA SER A 103 -5.11 -5.79 -8.57
C SER A 103 -6.48 -5.29 -9.06
N ALA A 104 -7.48 -5.29 -8.18
CA ALA A 104 -8.84 -4.80 -8.48
C ALA A 104 -8.93 -3.28 -8.69
N PHE A 105 -7.94 -2.51 -8.24
CA PHE A 105 -7.91 -1.06 -8.51
C PHE A 105 -7.77 -0.78 -10.01
N SER A 106 -8.37 0.32 -10.46
CA SER A 106 -8.32 0.76 -11.85
C SER A 106 -6.92 1.25 -12.23
N ASP A 107 -6.51 1.00 -13.48
CA ASP A 107 -5.24 1.50 -14.00
C ASP A 107 -5.33 2.96 -14.48
N ASP A 108 -6.54 3.53 -14.58
CA ASP A 108 -6.85 4.78 -15.27
C ASP A 108 -7.52 5.86 -14.39
N SER A 109 -8.02 5.51 -13.20
CA SER A 109 -8.87 6.39 -12.38
C SER A 109 -8.37 6.59 -10.95
N PRO A 110 -7.61 7.68 -10.66
CA PRO A 110 -7.19 7.99 -9.29
C PRO A 110 -8.37 8.37 -8.38
N ASP A 111 -9.45 8.95 -8.93
CA ASP A 111 -10.66 9.26 -8.18
C ASP A 111 -11.31 7.99 -7.62
N ARG A 112 -11.58 7.03 -8.52
CA ARG A 112 -12.17 5.74 -8.13
C ARG A 112 -11.27 5.01 -7.15
N ASN A 113 -9.97 4.93 -7.43
CA ASN A 113 -9.03 4.22 -6.58
C ASN A 113 -8.94 4.81 -5.16
N SER A 114 -8.89 6.14 -5.02
CA SER A 114 -8.85 6.78 -3.70
C SER A 114 -10.14 6.58 -2.90
N VAL A 115 -11.29 6.44 -3.58
CA VAL A 115 -12.56 6.09 -2.93
C VAL A 115 -12.59 4.61 -2.54
N ASP A 116 -12.34 3.73 -3.51
CA ASP A 116 -12.38 2.27 -3.35
C ASP A 116 -11.38 1.82 -2.27
N PHE A 117 -10.25 2.50 -2.13
CA PHE A 117 -9.28 2.21 -1.08
C PHE A 117 -9.85 2.39 0.32
N ILE A 118 -10.66 3.43 0.56
CA ILE A 118 -11.27 3.66 1.87
C ILE A 118 -12.20 2.49 2.22
N TYR A 119 -12.97 2.01 1.24
CA TYR A 119 -13.89 0.88 1.45
C TYR A 119 -13.13 -0.42 1.68
N TRP A 120 -12.15 -0.73 0.85
CA TRP A 120 -11.34 -1.93 0.99
C TRP A 120 -10.56 -1.92 2.31
N PHE A 121 -9.87 -0.82 2.62
CA PHE A 121 -9.04 -0.73 3.82
C PHE A 121 -9.85 -0.87 5.12
N ASN A 122 -11.05 -0.28 5.18
CA ASN A 122 -11.92 -0.41 6.34
C ASN A 122 -12.68 -1.74 6.36
N GLY A 123 -13.12 -2.25 5.21
CA GLY A 123 -13.88 -3.49 5.08
C GLY A 123 -13.09 -4.73 5.45
N GLU A 124 -11.78 -4.74 5.18
CA GLU A 124 -10.87 -5.84 5.48
C GLU A 124 -10.27 -5.77 6.90
N GLY A 125 -10.78 -4.88 7.78
CA GLY A 125 -10.31 -4.75 9.17
C GLY A 125 -8.92 -4.13 9.34
N MET A 126 -8.24 -3.72 8.26
CA MET A 126 -6.91 -3.12 8.34
C MET A 126 -6.89 -1.80 9.15
N ALA A 127 -8.03 -1.11 9.25
CA ALA A 127 -8.18 0.08 10.07
C ALA A 127 -7.95 -0.15 11.57
N GLU A 128 -8.15 -1.37 12.06
CA GLU A 128 -7.89 -1.71 13.46
C GLU A 128 -6.43 -1.50 13.84
N PHE A 129 -5.49 -1.77 12.92
CA PHE A 129 -4.07 -1.54 13.13
C PHE A 129 -3.70 -0.05 13.23
N LEU A 130 -4.44 0.83 12.52
CA LEU A 130 -4.24 2.27 12.67
C LEU A 130 -4.66 2.75 14.05
N ILE A 131 -5.81 2.27 14.51
CA ILE A 131 -6.35 2.58 15.84
C ILE A 131 -5.38 2.07 16.91
N GLU A 132 -4.91 0.84 16.78
CA GLU A 132 -3.95 0.23 17.72
C GLU A 132 -2.62 1.01 17.77
N MET A 133 -2.05 1.35 16.61
CA MET A 133 -0.81 2.13 16.54
C MET A 133 -0.98 3.52 17.19
N ASP A 134 -2.11 4.19 16.98
CA ASP A 134 -2.43 5.49 17.56
C ASP A 134 -2.61 5.41 19.09
N GLN A 135 -3.37 4.42 19.56
CA GLN A 135 -3.56 4.16 21.00
C GLN A 135 -2.22 3.94 21.73
N GLN A 136 -1.29 3.24 21.08
CA GLN A 136 0.05 3.00 21.60
C GLN A 136 1.01 4.18 21.40
N LYS A 137 0.59 5.22 20.66
CA LYS A 137 1.40 6.41 20.30
C LYS A 137 2.73 6.04 19.64
N LEU A 138 2.71 5.03 18.79
CA LEU A 138 3.91 4.53 18.10
C LEU A 138 4.08 5.18 16.73
N SER A 139 5.34 5.36 16.34
CA SER A 139 5.66 5.63 14.94
C SER A 139 5.53 4.35 14.12
N LEU A 140 5.23 4.47 12.83
CA LEU A 140 5.11 3.33 11.92
C LEU A 140 6.31 2.35 12.01
N PRO A 141 7.58 2.79 12.00
CA PRO A 141 8.71 1.85 12.11
C PRO A 141 8.75 1.10 13.44
N LYS A 142 8.34 1.73 14.54
CA LYS A 142 8.28 1.07 15.85
C LYS A 142 7.14 0.05 15.88
N PHE A 143 5.98 0.43 15.35
CA PHE A 143 4.81 -0.43 15.27
C PHE A 143 5.07 -1.67 14.40
N GLN A 144 5.62 -1.49 13.19
CA GLN A 144 6.00 -2.59 12.31
C GLN A 144 6.98 -3.57 12.96
N LYS A 145 8.01 -3.06 13.65
CA LYS A 145 8.98 -3.90 14.35
C LYS A 145 8.32 -4.69 15.49
N GLN A 146 7.40 -4.06 16.22
CA GLN A 146 6.66 -4.72 17.29
C GLN A 146 5.73 -5.81 16.75
N GLU A 147 4.89 -5.49 15.78
CA GLU A 147 3.90 -6.42 15.24
C GLU A 147 4.54 -7.60 14.52
N SER A 148 5.56 -7.37 13.71
CA SER A 148 6.32 -8.45 13.07
C SER A 148 7.04 -9.37 14.07
N PHE A 149 7.49 -8.84 15.21
CA PHE A 149 8.07 -9.66 16.27
C PHE A 149 7.00 -10.49 16.99
N ASN A 150 5.83 -9.89 17.24
CA ASN A 150 4.68 -10.58 17.84
C ASN A 150 4.16 -11.72 16.96
N GLN A 151 4.09 -11.50 15.64
CA GLN A 151 3.72 -12.51 14.63
C GLN A 151 4.61 -13.76 14.76
N LYS A 152 5.94 -13.57 14.75
CA LYS A 152 6.93 -14.66 14.82
C LYS A 152 6.92 -15.46 16.13
N ARG A 153 6.37 -14.89 17.20
CA ARG A 153 6.21 -15.61 18.48
C ARG A 153 4.95 -16.46 18.53
N ARG A 154 4.00 -16.23 17.62
CA ARG A 154 2.70 -16.92 17.56
C ARG A 154 2.70 -18.06 16.53
N SER A 155 3.59 -18.00 15.53
CA SER A 155 3.91 -19.07 14.58
C SER A 155 4.82 -20.12 15.19
#